data_AF-A0A1E4NIW2-F1
#
_entry.id   AF-A0A1E4NIW2-F1
#
_cell.length_a   1.000
_cell.length_b   1.000
_cell.length_c   1.000
_cell.angle_alpha   90.00
_cell.angle_beta   90.00
_cell.angle_gamma   90.00
#
_symmetry.space_group_name_H-M   'P 1'
#
loop_
_entity.id
_entity.type
_entity.pdbx_description
1 polymer ?
#
loop_
_entity_poly.entity_id
_entity_poly.type
_entity_poly.pdbx_seq_one_letter_code
_entity_poly.pdbx_strand_id
1 'polypeptide(L)'
;METILAIALGLALTTASVAMFSPASSATSAQQEITRLDHLHDAVSSAYASRQNFSDLAAYTASQNGWLQDGSGTWHSTAWGSLSIANANIGGMPADGWQVELDTLPADVCQRIAATEAGKWTHVYVDGHEVSDAADATTLCTGGSHTFLAQSYGGRRPGYAIGPILTPDAPLCVQLREEGTIGTVRPDLCSDSHS
;
A
#
# COMPACT_ATOMS: atom_id res chain seq x y z
N MET A 1 14.48 11.48 -71.41
CA MET A 1 13.93 12.42 -70.42
C MET A 1 12.41 12.33 -70.44
N GLU A 2 11.82 11.20 -70.04
CA GLU A 2 11.74 10.68 -68.65
C GLU A 2 10.81 11.54 -67.77
N THR A 3 9.57 11.04 -67.67
CA THR A 3 8.74 10.82 -66.46
C THR A 3 8.60 11.89 -65.37
N ILE A 4 7.42 11.89 -64.74
CA ILE A 4 7.06 12.35 -63.37
C ILE A 4 6.20 13.63 -63.42
N LEU A 5 4.97 13.73 -62.89
CA LEU A 5 4.31 12.99 -61.81
C LEU A 5 2.78 13.10 -61.98
N ALA A 6 2.09 11.96 -61.85
CA ALA A 6 0.67 11.88 -61.56
C ALA A 6 0.45 11.92 -60.04
N ILE A 7 -0.83 11.99 -59.62
CA ILE A 7 -1.35 11.58 -58.30
C ILE A 7 -1.27 12.67 -57.22
N ALA A 8 -2.25 12.90 -56.35
CA ALA A 8 -3.68 12.61 -56.25
C ALA A 8 -4.12 13.22 -54.90
N LEU A 9 -5.44 13.35 -54.75
CA LEU A 9 -6.15 13.37 -53.47
C LEU A 9 -5.45 12.56 -52.34
N GLY A 10 -5.39 13.14 -51.15
CA GLY A 10 -5.14 12.45 -49.89
C GLY A 10 -4.43 13.38 -48.90
N LEU A 11 -4.82 13.55 -47.63
CA LEU A 11 -5.79 12.88 -46.79
C LEU A 11 -6.33 13.90 -45.78
N ALA A 12 -7.65 13.94 -45.60
CA ALA A 12 -8.25 14.27 -44.32
C ALA A 12 -8.50 12.94 -43.62
N LEU A 13 -7.65 12.52 -42.67
CA LEU A 13 -7.88 11.47 -41.66
C LEU A 13 -6.56 11.11 -40.96
N THR A 14 -6.24 11.74 -39.82
CA THR A 14 -5.33 11.18 -38.80
C THR A 14 -5.45 11.92 -37.46
N THR A 15 -6.62 11.84 -36.81
CA THR A 15 -6.76 12.10 -35.36
C THR A 15 -7.52 10.98 -34.67
N ALA A 16 -7.20 9.72 -35.01
CA ALA A 16 -7.82 8.55 -34.38
C ALA A 16 -6.85 7.36 -34.19
N SER A 17 -5.56 7.62 -34.00
CA SER A 17 -4.55 6.54 -33.84
C SER A 17 -4.02 6.37 -32.42
N VAL A 18 -4.43 7.19 -31.44
CA VAL A 18 -3.89 7.13 -30.06
C VAL A 18 -4.70 6.21 -29.13
N ALA A 19 -5.85 5.67 -29.60
CA ALA A 19 -6.73 4.87 -28.74
C ALA A 19 -6.51 3.35 -28.81
N MET A 20 -5.70 2.83 -29.73
CA MET A 20 -5.61 1.37 -29.97
C MET A 20 -4.35 0.68 -29.43
N PHE A 21 -3.44 1.40 -28.77
CA PHE A 21 -2.21 0.82 -28.19
C PHE A 21 -2.07 0.99 -26.66
N SER A 22 -2.97 1.71 -26.00
CA SER A 22 -2.85 2.06 -24.58
C SER A 22 -3.27 0.98 -23.54
N PRO A 23 -4.20 0.03 -23.80
CA PRO A 23 -4.60 -0.94 -22.77
C PRO A 23 -3.52 -1.99 -22.45
N ALA A 24 -2.69 -2.35 -23.43
CA ALA A 24 -1.64 -3.35 -23.25
C ALA A 24 -0.47 -2.78 -22.42
N SER A 25 -0.15 -1.50 -22.61
CA SER A 25 0.87 -0.81 -21.82
C SER A 25 0.41 -0.60 -20.38
N SER A 26 -0.83 -0.18 -20.15
CA SER A 26 -1.32 0.04 -18.77
C SER A 26 -1.43 -1.26 -17.98
N ALA A 27 -1.91 -2.35 -18.59
CA ALA A 27 -1.94 -3.66 -17.94
C ALA A 27 -0.55 -4.20 -17.61
N THR A 28 0.42 -4.05 -18.52
CA THR A 28 1.81 -4.47 -18.29
C THR A 28 2.47 -3.63 -17.20
N SER A 29 2.33 -2.31 -17.25
CA SER A 29 2.87 -1.40 -16.23
C SER A 29 2.21 -1.62 -14.87
N ALA A 30 0.90 -1.87 -14.82
CA ALA A 30 0.22 -2.24 -13.58
C ALA A 30 0.76 -3.54 -13.00
N GLN A 31 0.97 -4.57 -13.83
CA GLN A 31 1.54 -5.85 -13.36
C GLN A 31 2.98 -5.71 -12.87
N GLN A 32 3.79 -4.87 -13.52
CA GLN A 32 5.14 -4.53 -13.07
C GLN A 32 5.09 -3.84 -11.70
N GLU A 33 4.18 -2.89 -11.49
CA GLU A 33 4.05 -2.23 -10.20
C GLU A 33 3.56 -3.21 -9.11
N ILE A 34 2.58 -4.05 -9.39
CA ILE A 34 2.13 -5.10 -8.45
C ILE A 34 3.32 -5.97 -8.02
N THR A 35 4.14 -6.40 -8.97
CA THR A 35 5.34 -7.21 -8.68
C THR A 35 6.36 -6.42 -7.85
N ARG A 36 6.51 -5.11 -8.11
CA ARG A 36 7.37 -4.23 -7.33
C ARG A 36 6.87 -4.06 -5.89
N LEU A 37 5.57 -3.86 -5.71
CA LEU A 37 4.92 -3.75 -4.40
C LEU A 37 5.05 -5.06 -3.59
N ASP A 38 4.89 -6.21 -4.23
CA ASP A 38 5.08 -7.52 -3.61
C ASP A 38 6.51 -7.70 -3.09
N HIS A 39 7.50 -7.45 -3.94
CA HIS A 39 8.91 -7.54 -3.52
C HIS A 39 9.23 -6.55 -2.40
N LEU A 40 8.69 -5.34 -2.46
CA LEU A 40 8.87 -4.35 -1.41
C LEU A 40 8.25 -4.82 -0.09
N HIS A 41 7.03 -5.37 -0.13
CA HIS A 41 6.34 -5.86 1.06
C HIS A 41 7.09 -7.00 1.72
N ASP A 42 7.51 -8.01 0.96
CA ASP A 42 8.32 -9.12 1.48
C ASP A 42 9.62 -8.63 2.10
N ALA A 43 10.28 -7.69 1.43
CA ALA A 43 11.59 -7.20 1.84
C ALA A 43 11.48 -6.37 3.13
N VAL A 44 10.52 -5.43 3.22
CA VAL A 44 10.27 -4.64 4.44
C VAL A 44 9.80 -5.54 5.58
N SER A 45 8.84 -6.44 5.32
CA SER A 45 8.33 -7.37 6.33
C SER A 45 9.45 -8.25 6.89
N SER A 46 10.34 -8.77 6.02
CA SER A 46 11.50 -9.57 6.43
C SER A 46 12.53 -8.75 7.24
N ALA A 47 12.88 -7.55 6.79
CA ALA A 47 13.85 -6.69 7.49
C ALA A 47 13.39 -6.26 8.89
N TYR A 48 12.07 -6.12 9.09
CA TYR A 48 11.49 -5.62 10.34
C TYR A 48 10.78 -6.69 11.17
N ALA A 49 10.77 -7.96 10.75
CA ALA A 49 10.04 -9.05 11.39
C ALA A 49 10.30 -9.18 12.91
N SER A 50 11.55 -8.96 13.34
CA SER A 50 11.95 -9.06 14.76
C SER A 50 11.78 -7.77 15.56
N ARG A 51 11.76 -6.60 14.90
CA ARG A 51 11.74 -5.28 15.56
C ARG A 51 10.34 -4.71 15.66
N GLN A 52 9.54 -4.89 14.61
CA GLN A 52 8.19 -4.34 14.46
C GLN A 52 8.14 -2.83 14.76
N ASN A 53 9.25 -2.14 14.45
CA ASN A 53 9.41 -0.71 14.60
C ASN A 53 9.99 -0.13 13.32
N PHE A 54 9.17 0.65 12.62
CA PHE A 54 9.50 1.20 11.30
C PHE A 54 10.00 2.65 11.37
N SER A 55 10.38 3.15 12.56
CA SER A 55 10.77 4.56 12.74
C SER A 55 11.97 5.01 11.89
N ASP A 56 12.84 4.07 11.51
CA ASP A 56 14.01 4.27 10.65
C ASP A 56 13.76 3.86 9.19
N LEU A 57 12.51 3.53 8.81
CA LEU A 57 12.18 3.00 7.49
C LEU A 57 12.62 3.92 6.35
N ALA A 58 12.40 5.24 6.47
CA ALA A 58 12.83 6.20 5.45
C ALA A 58 14.35 6.25 5.27
N ALA A 59 15.12 6.11 6.35
CA ALA A 59 16.58 6.06 6.30
C ALA A 59 17.07 4.71 5.75
N TYR A 60 16.40 3.63 6.14
CA TYR A 60 16.68 2.28 5.65
C TYR A 60 16.46 2.17 4.14
N THR A 61 15.30 2.60 3.63
CA THR A 61 14.98 2.55 2.19
C THR A 61 15.94 3.42 1.36
N ALA A 62 16.32 4.60 1.85
CA ALA A 62 17.33 5.43 1.21
C ALA A 62 18.72 4.77 1.13
N SER A 63 19.06 3.89 2.08
CA SER A 63 20.33 3.15 2.10
C SER A 63 20.34 1.88 1.25
N GLN A 64 19.17 1.27 1.01
CA GLN A 64 19.03 0.07 0.21
C GLN A 64 19.02 0.45 -1.28
N ASN A 65 20.22 0.65 -1.83
CA ASN A 65 20.51 1.01 -3.23
C ASN A 65 19.96 0.02 -4.29
N GLY A 66 19.06 -0.91 -3.98
CA GLY A 66 18.63 -2.00 -4.87
C GLY A 66 17.15 -2.36 -4.85
N TRP A 67 16.38 -2.00 -3.81
CA TRP A 67 14.96 -2.39 -3.75
C TRP A 67 14.08 -1.54 -4.68
N LEU A 68 14.57 -0.35 -5.04
CA LEU A 68 13.79 0.72 -5.68
C LEU A 68 14.62 1.51 -6.71
N GLN A 69 15.61 0.90 -7.40
CA GLN A 69 16.47 1.63 -8.34
C GLN A 69 15.71 2.22 -9.55
N ASP A 70 15.64 3.55 -9.59
CA ASP A 70 15.91 4.40 -10.77
C ASP A 70 16.97 5.51 -10.48
N GLY A 71 17.56 5.52 -9.28
CA GLY A 71 18.86 6.18 -9.04
C GLY A 71 18.86 7.66 -8.64
N SER A 72 17.75 8.24 -8.20
CA SER A 72 17.71 9.67 -7.80
C SER A 72 17.55 9.93 -6.29
N GLY A 73 17.02 8.99 -5.51
CA GLY A 73 16.75 9.20 -4.08
C GLY A 73 15.64 10.23 -3.86
N THR A 74 14.66 9.89 -3.02
CA THR A 74 13.41 10.64 -2.76
C THR A 74 12.40 10.61 -3.92
N TRP A 75 11.21 10.02 -3.66
CA TRP A 75 10.05 9.89 -4.57
C TRP A 75 10.35 9.10 -5.84
N HIS A 76 10.06 7.79 -5.82
CA HIS A 76 10.36 6.92 -6.94
C HIS A 76 9.31 7.11 -8.04
N SER A 77 9.75 7.44 -9.25
CA SER A 77 8.84 7.63 -10.36
C SER A 77 8.12 6.32 -10.71
N THR A 78 6.83 6.42 -11.00
CA THR A 78 6.06 5.35 -11.64
C THR A 78 5.76 5.75 -13.08
N ALA A 79 5.16 4.86 -13.86
CA ALA A 79 4.73 5.21 -15.21
C ALA A 79 3.66 6.32 -15.24
N TRP A 80 3.10 6.72 -14.10
CA TRP A 80 1.96 7.63 -13.99
C TRP A 80 2.08 8.67 -12.88
N GLY A 81 3.12 8.62 -12.04
CA GLY A 81 3.20 9.44 -10.82
C GLY A 81 4.41 9.12 -9.97
N SER A 82 4.21 9.08 -8.65
CA SER A 82 5.26 8.79 -7.68
C SER A 82 4.83 7.73 -6.67
N LEU A 83 5.82 6.97 -6.19
CA LEU A 83 5.69 6.07 -5.05
C LEU A 83 6.43 6.65 -3.85
N SER A 84 5.74 6.71 -2.71
CA SER A 84 6.33 7.03 -1.42
C SER A 84 6.16 5.88 -0.42
N ILE A 85 7.08 5.82 0.56
CA ILE A 85 7.07 4.81 1.61
C ILE A 85 7.33 5.54 2.92
N ALA A 86 6.53 5.26 3.94
CA ALA A 86 6.66 5.87 5.25
C ALA A 86 6.28 4.89 6.37
N ASN A 87 6.70 5.21 7.60
CA ASN A 87 6.16 4.55 8.77
C ASN A 87 4.71 5.01 9.03
N ALA A 88 3.91 4.14 9.62
CA ALA A 88 2.51 4.38 9.95
C ALA A 88 2.21 4.00 11.40
N ASN A 89 1.13 4.55 11.95
CA ASN A 89 0.61 4.24 13.28
C ASN A 89 -0.74 3.54 13.10
N ILE A 90 -0.75 2.20 13.09
CA ILE A 90 -1.92 1.38 12.74
C ILE A 90 -2.51 0.73 13.99
N GLY A 91 -1.69 0.07 14.80
CA GLY A 91 -2.08 -0.66 16.01
C GLY A 91 -2.13 0.20 17.28
N GLY A 92 -2.06 1.52 17.13
CA GLY A 92 -2.07 2.49 18.23
C GLY A 92 -0.70 2.72 18.89
N MET A 93 0.38 2.15 18.35
CA MET A 93 1.75 2.47 18.75
C MET A 93 2.43 3.36 17.68
N PRO A 94 3.40 4.21 18.07
CA PRO A 94 4.14 5.00 17.08
C PRO A 94 5.01 4.12 16.20
N ALA A 95 4.91 4.23 14.87
CA ALA A 95 5.67 3.50 13.85
C ALA A 95 5.55 1.96 13.93
N ASP A 96 4.38 1.45 14.31
CA ASP A 96 4.09 0.01 14.44
C ASP A 96 3.62 -0.64 13.13
N GLY A 97 3.38 0.18 12.11
CA GLY A 97 3.20 -0.25 10.74
C GLY A 97 4.02 0.60 9.79
N TRP A 98 3.81 0.32 8.52
CA TRP A 98 4.36 1.08 7.42
C TRP A 98 3.34 1.14 6.31
N GLN A 99 3.54 2.10 5.40
CA GLN A 99 2.63 2.33 4.30
C GLN A 99 3.38 2.69 3.04
N VAL A 100 2.71 2.42 1.91
CA VAL A 100 3.10 2.86 0.58
C VAL A 100 1.98 3.71 0.02
N GLU A 101 2.35 4.77 -0.68
CA GLU A 101 1.42 5.63 -1.38
C GLU A 101 1.83 5.74 -2.84
N LEU A 102 0.87 5.50 -3.74
CA LEU A 102 0.98 5.70 -5.17
C LEU A 102 0.07 6.86 -5.55
N ASP A 103 0.67 7.95 -6.04
CA ASP A 103 -0.10 9.11 -6.51
C ASP A 103 -0.42 8.99 -8.01
N THR A 104 -1.50 9.66 -8.42
CA THR A 104 -1.95 9.86 -9.80
C THR A 104 -2.19 8.58 -10.64
N LEU A 105 -2.72 7.52 -10.03
CA LEU A 105 -3.08 6.28 -10.73
C LEU A 105 -4.24 6.48 -11.71
N PRO A 106 -4.09 6.16 -13.00
CA PRO A 106 -5.24 6.08 -13.91
C PRO A 106 -6.26 5.04 -13.42
N ALA A 107 -7.55 5.30 -13.64
CA ALA A 107 -8.65 4.44 -13.18
C ALA A 107 -8.46 2.93 -13.45
N ASP A 108 -8.02 2.55 -14.66
CA ASP A 108 -7.81 1.15 -15.03
C ASP A 108 -6.63 0.49 -14.30
N VAL A 109 -5.60 1.28 -13.97
CA VAL A 109 -4.44 0.84 -13.18
C VAL A 109 -4.83 0.75 -11.70
N CYS A 110 -5.52 1.76 -11.18
CA CYS A 110 -6.05 1.78 -9.82
C CYS A 110 -6.87 0.52 -9.54
N GLN A 111 -7.83 0.19 -10.41
CA GLN A 111 -8.69 -0.98 -10.23
C GLN A 111 -7.87 -2.27 -10.13
N ARG A 112 -6.86 -2.45 -10.98
CA ARG A 112 -6.01 -3.65 -11.01
C ARG A 112 -5.15 -3.78 -9.76
N ILE A 113 -4.46 -2.69 -9.38
CA ILE A 113 -3.60 -2.67 -8.20
C ILE A 113 -4.45 -2.88 -6.95
N ALA A 114 -5.50 -2.07 -6.74
CA ALA A 114 -6.36 -2.16 -5.57
C ALA A 114 -7.02 -3.53 -5.42
N ALA A 115 -7.56 -4.11 -6.50
CA ALA A 115 -8.18 -5.43 -6.45
C ALA A 115 -7.18 -6.56 -6.13
N THR A 116 -5.92 -6.44 -6.54
CA THR A 116 -4.89 -7.45 -6.29
C THR A 116 -4.32 -7.35 -4.88
N GLU A 117 -4.19 -6.12 -4.36
CA GLU A 117 -3.52 -5.84 -3.09
C GLU A 117 -4.47 -5.91 -1.87
N ALA A 118 -5.80 -5.82 -2.06
CA ALA A 118 -6.81 -5.82 -0.99
C ALA A 118 -6.79 -7.03 -0.02
N GLY A 119 -6.08 -8.12 -0.36
CA GLY A 119 -5.92 -9.29 0.51
C GLY A 119 -4.51 -9.51 1.09
N LYS A 120 -3.51 -8.71 0.68
CA LYS A 120 -2.10 -8.88 1.09
C LYS A 120 -1.68 -7.90 2.16
N TRP A 121 -2.22 -6.69 2.10
CA TRP A 121 -1.95 -5.63 3.05
C TRP A 121 -2.93 -5.71 4.21
N THR A 122 -2.58 -5.09 5.34
CA THR A 122 -3.50 -4.99 6.47
C THR A 122 -4.68 -4.10 6.13
N HIS A 123 -4.41 -2.97 5.47
CA HIS A 123 -5.42 -2.07 4.94
C HIS A 123 -5.01 -1.57 3.57
N VAL A 124 -5.98 -1.40 2.69
CA VAL A 124 -5.81 -0.76 1.37
C VAL A 124 -6.83 0.34 1.25
N TYR A 125 -6.44 1.48 0.70
CA TYR A 125 -7.32 2.63 0.47
C TYR A 125 -7.15 3.16 -0.94
N VAL A 126 -8.26 3.63 -1.52
CA VAL A 126 -8.31 4.42 -2.74
C VAL A 126 -9.00 5.73 -2.42
N ASP A 127 -8.32 6.86 -2.65
CA ASP A 127 -8.81 8.21 -2.33
C ASP A 127 -9.31 8.36 -0.89
N GLY A 128 -8.68 7.64 0.05
CA GLY A 128 -9.05 7.63 1.47
C GLY A 128 -10.20 6.68 1.85
N HIS A 129 -10.77 5.94 0.89
CA HIS A 129 -11.78 4.92 1.13
C HIS A 129 -11.15 3.54 1.20
N GLU A 130 -11.45 2.77 2.26
CA GLU A 130 -10.91 1.42 2.43
C GLU A 130 -11.47 0.47 1.35
N VAL A 131 -10.58 -0.36 0.80
CA VAL A 131 -10.86 -1.38 -0.21
C VAL A 131 -10.74 -2.74 0.49
N SER A 132 -11.86 -3.42 0.68
CA SER A 132 -11.90 -4.73 1.33
C SER A 132 -11.89 -5.90 0.35
N ASP A 133 -12.34 -5.65 -0.88
CA ASP A 133 -12.35 -6.64 -1.95
C ASP A 133 -12.22 -6.03 -3.36
N ALA A 134 -12.23 -6.89 -4.39
CA ALA A 134 -12.11 -6.46 -5.78
C ALA A 134 -13.34 -5.69 -6.32
N ALA A 135 -14.52 -5.87 -5.72
CA ALA A 135 -15.72 -5.14 -6.11
C ALA A 135 -15.65 -3.68 -5.63
N ASP A 136 -15.10 -3.44 -4.44
CA ASP A 136 -14.80 -2.10 -3.93
C ASP A 136 -13.86 -1.36 -4.88
N ALA A 137 -12.77 -2.00 -5.31
CA ALA A 137 -11.81 -1.41 -6.25
C ALA A 137 -12.47 -0.98 -7.58
N THR A 138 -13.42 -1.77 -8.09
CA THR A 138 -14.16 -1.44 -9.32
C THR A 138 -15.08 -0.24 -9.14
N THR A 139 -15.61 -0.05 -7.92
CA THR A 139 -16.51 1.04 -7.58
C THR A 139 -15.77 2.34 -7.29
N LEU A 140 -14.60 2.25 -6.66
CA LEU A 140 -13.81 3.41 -6.22
C LEU A 140 -12.89 3.94 -7.33
N CYS A 141 -12.31 3.08 -8.15
CA CYS A 141 -11.40 3.47 -9.22
C CYS A 141 -12.14 3.84 -10.52
N THR A 142 -13.08 4.78 -10.48
CA THR A 142 -13.87 5.18 -11.66
C THR A 142 -13.48 6.55 -12.21
N GLY A 143 -12.83 6.54 -13.37
CA GLY A 143 -12.50 7.75 -14.14
C GLY A 143 -11.44 8.64 -13.48
N GLY A 144 -10.67 9.37 -14.29
CA GLY A 144 -9.65 10.28 -13.77
C GLY A 144 -8.45 9.56 -13.16
N SER A 145 -7.85 10.22 -12.17
CA SER A 145 -6.64 9.78 -11.46
C SER A 145 -6.96 9.62 -9.97
N HIS A 146 -6.37 8.59 -9.35
CA HIS A 146 -6.62 8.19 -7.97
C HIS A 146 -5.33 8.11 -7.16
N THR A 147 -5.44 8.30 -5.86
CA THR A 147 -4.39 8.00 -4.90
C THR A 147 -4.65 6.61 -4.30
N PHE A 148 -3.65 5.74 -4.34
CA PHE A 148 -3.69 4.44 -3.69
C PHE A 148 -2.77 4.46 -2.47
N LEU A 149 -3.26 3.96 -1.34
CA LEU A 149 -2.49 3.79 -0.12
C LEU A 149 -2.63 2.36 0.36
N ALA A 150 -1.53 1.69 0.65
CA ALA A 150 -1.57 0.37 1.29
C ALA A 150 -0.73 0.37 2.56
N GLN A 151 -1.26 -0.23 3.62
CA GLN A 151 -0.68 -0.22 4.95
C GLN A 151 -0.48 -1.65 5.46
N SER A 152 0.64 -1.90 6.10
CA SER A 152 0.98 -3.20 6.67
C SER A 152 1.39 -3.03 8.13
N TYR A 153 0.71 -3.75 9.01
CA TYR A 153 0.98 -3.77 10.44
C TYR A 153 2.08 -4.77 10.76
N GLY A 154 3.15 -4.32 11.42
CA GLY A 154 4.27 -5.18 11.79
C GLY A 154 4.00 -6.09 12.98
N GLY A 155 2.89 -5.90 13.69
CA GLY A 155 2.57 -6.65 14.90
C GLY A 155 2.91 -5.91 16.20
N ARG A 156 2.69 -6.60 17.33
CA ARG A 156 3.02 -6.09 18.68
C ARG A 156 4.51 -6.26 18.99
N ARG A 157 5.21 -5.13 19.14
CA ARG A 157 6.64 -5.10 19.47
C ARG A 157 7.00 -5.96 20.69
N PRO A 158 8.03 -6.83 20.59
CA PRO A 158 8.56 -7.54 21.74
C PRO A 158 9.01 -6.58 22.84
N GLY A 159 8.52 -6.79 24.07
CA GLY A 159 8.86 -5.96 25.24
C GLY A 159 8.09 -4.65 25.38
N TYR A 160 7.22 -4.30 24.43
CA TYR A 160 6.33 -3.15 24.55
C TYR A 160 4.99 -3.62 25.17
N ALA A 161 4.93 -3.67 26.50
CA ALA A 161 3.66 -3.83 27.21
C ALA A 161 2.86 -2.53 27.08
N ILE A 162 1.63 -2.61 26.55
CA ILE A 162 0.71 -1.47 26.53
C ILE A 162 0.19 -1.26 27.96
N GLY A 163 1.01 -0.63 28.80
CA GLY A 163 0.74 -0.52 30.25
C GLY A 163 0.97 -1.84 30.99
N PRO A 164 0.95 -1.83 32.33
CA PRO A 164 1.16 -3.05 33.11
C PRO A 164 0.12 -4.09 32.68
N ILE A 165 0.57 -5.27 32.28
CA ILE A 165 -0.26 -6.47 32.34
C ILE A 165 -0.62 -6.58 33.81
N LEU A 166 -1.86 -6.24 34.13
CA LEU A 166 -2.36 -6.38 35.48
C LEU A 166 -2.51 -7.88 35.70
N THR A 167 -1.89 -8.39 36.76
CA THR A 167 -2.14 -9.77 37.14
C THR A 167 -3.65 -9.92 37.41
N PRO A 168 -4.24 -11.10 37.16
CA PRO A 168 -5.69 -11.29 37.28
C PRO A 168 -6.28 -10.91 38.65
N ASP A 169 -5.44 -10.91 39.68
CA ASP A 169 -5.71 -10.53 41.07
C ASP A 169 -5.47 -9.04 41.37
N ALA A 170 -4.98 -8.25 40.42
CA ALA A 170 -4.82 -6.82 40.60
C ALA A 170 -6.21 -6.18 40.85
N PRO A 171 -6.34 -5.26 41.82
CA PRO A 171 -7.62 -4.64 42.18
C PRO A 171 -8.38 -4.03 41.00
N LEU A 172 -7.62 -3.49 40.04
CA LEU A 172 -8.16 -2.88 38.81
C LEU A 172 -8.74 -3.93 37.83
N CYS A 173 -8.18 -5.15 37.78
CA CYS A 173 -8.75 -6.25 36.98
C CYS A 173 -10.05 -6.79 37.58
N VAL A 174 -10.13 -6.90 38.91
CA VAL A 174 -11.35 -7.30 39.62
C VAL A 174 -12.46 -6.29 39.36
N GLN A 175 -12.16 -5.00 39.52
CA GLN A 175 -13.09 -3.92 39.27
C GLN A 175 -13.60 -3.91 37.82
N LEU A 176 -12.70 -4.04 36.83
CA LEU A 176 -13.09 -4.06 35.41
C LEU A 176 -13.88 -5.32 35.01
N ARG A 177 -13.69 -6.46 35.69
CA ARG A 177 -14.55 -7.66 35.52
C ARG A 177 -15.94 -7.42 36.08
N GLU A 178 -16.04 -6.82 37.27
CA GLU A 178 -17.32 -6.48 37.91
C GLU A 178 -18.11 -5.44 37.09
N GLU A 179 -17.41 -4.51 36.44
CA GLU A 179 -17.99 -3.50 35.55
C GLU A 179 -18.34 -4.04 34.14
N GLY A 180 -17.95 -5.29 33.80
CA GLY A 180 -18.28 -5.95 32.52
C GLY A 180 -17.47 -5.48 31.31
N THR A 181 -16.40 -4.70 31.52
CA THR A 181 -15.70 -3.94 30.46
C THR A 181 -14.61 -4.75 29.74
N ILE A 182 -14.18 -5.89 30.31
CA ILE A 182 -13.05 -6.69 29.80
C ILE A 182 -13.37 -7.43 28.48
N GLY A 183 -14.64 -7.62 28.14
CA GLY A 183 -15.04 -8.30 26.90
C GLY A 183 -15.01 -7.43 25.64
N THR A 184 -15.01 -6.10 25.77
CA THR A 184 -15.34 -5.22 24.63
C THR A 184 -14.20 -4.31 24.18
N VAL A 185 -13.22 -4.00 25.03
CA VAL A 185 -12.19 -2.98 24.70
C VAL A 185 -10.76 -3.51 24.80
N ARG A 186 -10.45 -4.42 25.73
CA ARG A 186 -9.08 -4.94 25.97
C ARG A 186 -9.09 -6.32 26.67
N PRO A 187 -9.38 -7.42 25.95
CA PRO A 187 -9.42 -8.77 26.54
C PRO A 187 -8.05 -9.26 27.06
N ASP A 188 -6.98 -8.54 26.74
CA ASP A 188 -5.59 -8.82 27.08
C ASP A 188 -5.08 -8.14 28.36
N LEU A 189 -5.86 -7.24 28.97
CA LEU A 189 -5.44 -6.51 30.18
C LEU A 189 -5.34 -7.39 31.44
N CYS A 190 -6.07 -8.50 31.48
CA CYS A 190 -6.20 -9.39 32.64
C CYS A 190 -6.06 -10.86 32.23
N SER A 191 -5.07 -11.16 31.39
CA SER A 191 -4.78 -12.51 30.91
C SER A 191 -3.74 -13.20 31.81
N ASP A 192 -3.97 -14.49 32.10
CA ASP A 192 -3.01 -15.36 32.74
C ASP A 192 -1.80 -15.56 31.83
N SER A 193 -0.74 -14.77 32.01
CA SER A 193 0.52 -14.99 31.30
C SER A 193 1.28 -16.14 31.94
N HIS A 194 0.90 -17.38 31.63
CA HIS A 194 1.74 -18.57 31.69
C HIS A 194 1.27 -19.61 30.67
N SER A 195 1.91 -19.63 29.50
CA SER A 195 2.05 -20.81 28.63
C SER A 195 3.24 -20.57 27.70
#